data_AF-A0A327NX63-F1
#
_entry.id   AF-A0A327NX63-F1
#
_cell.length_a   1.000
_cell.length_b   1.000
_cell.length_c   1.000
_cell.angle_alpha   90.00
_cell.angle_beta   90.00
_cell.angle_gamma   90.00
#
_symmetry.space_group_name_H-M   'P 1'
#
loop_
_entity.id
_entity.type
_entity.pdbx_description
1 polymer ?
#
loop_
_entity_poly.entity_id
_entity_poly.type
_entity_poly.pdbx_seq_one_letter_code
_entity_poly.pdbx_strand_id
1 'polypeptide(L)'
;MDDYIASKSSEKNIERYGLETTEEQIDLINKDVEGMPRKNHKRRLSNILEKIRMQNVIACEEINWYSEMAMDYQLNIPCSNELMLTDRNDKWMTKISKLLAEKNCFIAVGLSHLMYECGLINQLMELGYTVTPIKVK
;
A
#
# COMPACT_ATOMS: atom_id res chain seq x y z
N MET A 1 4.28 11.83 -0.84
CA MET A 1 4.28 10.97 -2.04
C MET A 1 2.95 11.10 -2.76
N ASP A 2 1.83 10.92 -2.07
CA ASP A 2 0.48 11.07 -2.64
C ASP A 2 0.25 12.43 -3.30
N ASP A 3 0.66 13.53 -2.64
CA ASP A 3 0.58 14.87 -3.22
C ASP A 3 1.39 15.03 -4.52
N TYR A 4 2.53 14.34 -4.62
CA TYR A 4 3.36 14.36 -5.82
C TYR A 4 2.68 13.60 -6.97
N ILE A 5 2.08 12.44 -6.70
CA ILE A 5 1.33 11.69 -7.72
C ILE A 5 0.09 12.49 -8.15
N ALA A 6 -0.60 13.12 -7.20
CA ALA A 6 -1.73 13.99 -7.46
C ALA A 6 -1.33 15.22 -8.31
N SER A 7 -0.19 15.84 -8.04
CA SER A 7 0.31 16.95 -8.86
C SER A 7 0.61 16.50 -10.27
N LYS A 8 1.27 15.35 -10.45
CA LYS A 8 1.58 14.79 -11.78
C LYS A 8 0.34 14.45 -12.59
N SER A 9 -0.70 13.91 -11.96
CA SER A 9 -1.97 13.67 -12.64
C SER A 9 -2.66 14.97 -13.06
N SER A 10 -2.58 16.03 -12.24
CA SER A 10 -3.12 17.36 -12.58
C SER A 10 -2.38 17.97 -13.77
N GLU A 11 -1.04 17.93 -13.76
CA GLU A 11 -0.18 18.39 -14.86
C GLU A 11 -0.51 17.68 -16.19
N LYS A 12 -0.86 16.39 -16.12
CA LYS A 12 -1.15 15.55 -17.30
C LYS A 12 -2.64 15.47 -17.64
N ASN A 13 -3.50 16.18 -16.91
CA ASN A 13 -4.95 16.12 -17.04
C ASN A 13 -5.51 14.67 -16.97
N ILE A 14 -4.96 13.86 -16.07
CA ILE A 14 -5.39 12.49 -15.82
C ILE A 14 -6.44 12.51 -14.70
N GLU A 15 -7.58 11.89 -14.97
CA GLU A 15 -8.65 11.74 -14.00
C GLU A 15 -8.20 10.91 -12.79
N ARG A 16 -8.55 11.35 -11.58
CA ARG A 16 -8.10 10.73 -10.33
C ARG A 16 -9.23 9.98 -9.64
N TYR A 17 -8.89 8.81 -9.13
CA TYR A 17 -9.80 7.96 -8.35
C TYR A 17 -9.13 7.57 -7.05
N GLY A 18 -9.84 7.72 -5.93
CA GLY A 18 -9.44 7.18 -4.64
C GLY A 18 -9.91 5.74 -4.48
N LEU A 19 -9.02 4.83 -4.08
CA LEU A 19 -9.39 3.46 -3.75
C LEU A 19 -10.21 3.40 -2.44
N GLU A 20 -10.04 4.40 -1.57
CA GLU A 20 -10.82 4.65 -0.35
C GLU A 20 -10.86 6.16 -0.05
N THR A 21 -11.76 6.58 0.84
CA THR A 21 -11.77 7.95 1.38
C THR A 21 -10.84 8.07 2.59
N THR A 22 -10.49 9.30 2.96
CA THR A 22 -9.72 9.57 4.18
C THR A 22 -10.43 9.06 5.43
N GLU A 23 -11.76 9.19 5.49
CA GLU A 23 -12.58 8.71 6.61
C GLU A 23 -12.54 7.19 6.70
N GLU A 24 -12.72 6.49 5.58
CA GLU A 24 -12.63 5.03 5.52
C GLU A 24 -11.26 4.52 6.00
N GLN A 25 -10.18 5.20 5.60
CA GLN A 25 -8.83 4.87 6.03
C GLN A 25 -8.63 5.10 7.54
N ILE A 26 -9.09 6.24 8.06
CA ILE A 26 -9.00 6.55 9.49
C ILE A 26 -9.76 5.52 10.32
N ASP A 27 -10.95 5.13 9.89
CA ASP A 27 -11.76 4.13 10.58
C ASP A 27 -11.06 2.76 10.64
N LEU A 28 -10.40 2.36 9.55
CA LEU A 28 -9.62 1.12 9.52
C LEU A 28 -8.42 1.16 10.45
N ILE A 29 -7.69 2.28 10.48
CA ILE A 29 -6.55 2.48 11.38
C ILE A 29 -7.00 2.43 12.85
N ASN A 30 -8.14 3.06 13.17
CA ASN A 30 -8.70 3.03 14.51
C ASN A 30 -9.12 1.61 14.93
N LYS A 31 -9.69 0.83 13.99
CA LYS A 31 -10.03 -0.58 14.21
C LYS A 31 -8.80 -1.48 14.40
N ASP A 32 -7.70 -1.25 13.67
CA ASP A 32 -6.43 -2.01 13.82
C ASP A 32 -5.87 -1.91 15.24
N VAL A 33 -6.14 -0.81 15.94
CA VAL A 33 -5.69 -0.57 17.32
C VAL A 33 -6.78 -0.78 18.37
N GLU A 34 -8.01 -1.08 17.94
CA GLU A 34 -9.14 -1.27 18.84
C GLU A 34 -8.92 -2.48 19.76
N GLY A 35 -9.21 -2.30 21.05
CA GLY A 35 -8.99 -3.35 22.06
C GLY A 35 -7.51 -3.62 22.40
N MET A 36 -6.55 -2.95 21.75
CA MET A 36 -5.13 -3.15 22.04
C MET A 36 -4.79 -2.69 23.48
N PRO A 37 -4.05 -3.50 24.27
CA PRO A 37 -3.64 -3.10 25.60
C PRO A 37 -2.85 -1.78 25.58
N ARG A 38 -3.14 -0.87 26.53
CA ARG A 38 -2.47 0.45 26.62
C ARG A 38 -0.94 0.36 26.59
N LYS A 39 -0.34 -0.70 27.14
CA LYS A 39 1.11 -0.95 27.10
C LYS A 39 1.64 -1.13 25.68
N ASN A 40 0.89 -1.82 24.81
CA ASN A 40 1.26 -2.04 23.42
C ASN A 40 1.08 -0.75 22.60
N HIS A 41 0.01 0.01 22.86
CA HIS A 41 -0.20 1.32 22.24
C HIS A 41 0.92 2.30 22.61
N LYS A 42 1.29 2.37 23.90
CA LYS A 42 2.42 3.17 24.38
C LYS A 42 3.74 2.75 23.72
N ARG A 43 3.99 1.45 23.58
CA ARG A 43 5.20 0.94 22.90
C ARG A 43 5.24 1.33 21.42
N ARG A 44 4.13 1.16 20.67
CA ARG A 44 4.05 1.60 19.26
C ARG A 44 4.35 3.10 19.15
N LEU A 45 3.72 3.92 19.99
CA LEU A 45 3.92 5.37 19.99
C LEU A 45 5.35 5.76 20.38
N SER A 46 5.92 5.12 21.39
CA SER A 46 7.32 5.33 21.79
C SER A 46 8.29 5.02 20.64
N ASN A 47 8.09 3.89 19.94
CA ASN A 47 8.92 3.53 18.79
C ASN A 47 8.82 4.55 17.65
N ILE A 48 7.61 5.06 17.37
CA ILE A 48 7.40 6.10 16.35
C ILE A 48 8.11 7.40 16.77
N LEU A 49 7.95 7.82 18.03
CA LEU A 49 8.57 9.03 18.55
C LEU A 49 10.10 8.94 18.56
N GLU A 50 10.67 7.77 18.87
CA GLU A 50 12.12 7.55 18.75
C GLU A 50 12.58 7.68 17.30
N LYS A 51 11.90 7.03 16.35
CA LYS A 51 12.23 7.15 14.92
C LYS A 51 12.17 8.60 14.42
N ILE A 52 11.19 9.39 14.86
CA ILE A 52 11.09 10.82 14.51
C ILE A 52 12.22 11.63 15.15
N ARG A 53 12.54 11.39 16.43
CA ARG A 53 13.55 12.14 17.18
C ARG A 53 14.96 11.89 16.72
N MET A 54 15.26 10.68 16.26
CA MET A 54 16.61 10.30 15.87
C MET A 54 17.16 11.20 14.75
N GLN A 55 16.32 11.84 13.91
CA GLN A 55 16.71 12.70 12.77
C GLN A 55 17.84 12.11 11.90
N ASN A 56 18.09 10.80 11.99
CA ASN A 56 19.29 10.20 11.48
C ASN A 56 18.99 9.65 10.09
N VAL A 57 19.38 10.43 9.08
CA VAL A 57 19.24 10.10 7.65
C VAL A 57 20.36 9.15 7.19
N ILE A 58 21.33 8.87 8.07
CA ILE A 58 22.52 8.09 7.75
C ILE A 58 22.17 6.60 7.93
N ALA A 59 21.81 5.96 6.81
CA ALA A 59 21.54 4.54 6.64
C ALA A 59 20.28 4.01 7.37
N CYS A 60 19.09 4.49 6.97
CA CYS A 60 17.88 3.71 7.17
C CYS A 60 17.93 2.53 6.19
N GLU A 61 18.23 1.33 6.68
CA GLU A 61 18.33 0.11 5.88
C GLU A 61 17.06 -0.10 5.03
N GLU A 62 15.90 0.25 5.58
CA GLU A 62 14.62 0.21 4.87
C GLU A 62 14.55 1.17 3.68
N ILE A 63 15.17 2.35 3.76
CA ILE A 63 15.23 3.30 2.62
C ILE A 63 16.17 2.76 1.55
N ASN A 64 17.33 2.23 1.94
CA ASN A 64 18.28 1.63 0.99
C ASN A 64 17.63 0.44 0.27
N TRP A 65 17.03 -0.47 1.04
CA TRP A 65 16.26 -1.61 0.52
C TRP A 65 15.16 -1.17 -0.45
N TYR A 66 14.37 -0.15 -0.09
CA TYR A 66 13.31 0.36 -0.97
C TYR A 66 13.88 1.02 -2.23
N SER A 67 15.02 1.71 -2.12
CA SER A 67 15.66 2.41 -3.24
C SER A 67 16.28 1.47 -4.28
N GLU A 68 16.70 0.28 -3.86
CA GLU A 68 17.24 -0.75 -4.76
C GLU A 68 16.16 -1.36 -5.66
N MET A 69 14.88 -1.25 -5.27
CA MET A 69 13.71 -1.79 -5.97
C MET A 69 13.80 -3.29 -6.32
N ALA A 70 14.73 -4.04 -5.72
CA ALA A 70 14.91 -5.47 -5.87
C ALA A 70 14.04 -6.24 -4.86
N MET A 71 12.72 -6.09 -4.99
CA MET A 71 11.76 -6.57 -3.99
C MET A 71 11.31 -8.00 -4.30
N ASP A 72 11.50 -8.89 -3.33
CA ASP A 72 10.77 -10.15 -3.27
C ASP A 72 9.36 -9.88 -2.73
N TYR A 73 8.37 -9.95 -3.61
CA TYR A 73 6.96 -9.71 -3.27
C TYR A 73 6.35 -10.83 -2.43
N GLN A 74 7.05 -11.95 -2.23
CA GLN A 74 6.58 -13.05 -1.36
C GLN A 74 5.19 -13.58 -1.76
N LEU A 75 4.92 -13.70 -3.06
CA LEU A 75 3.59 -13.99 -3.62
C LEU A 75 2.96 -15.31 -3.14
N ASN A 76 3.76 -16.24 -2.62
CA ASN A 76 3.30 -17.54 -2.11
C ASN A 76 3.26 -17.61 -0.57
N ILE A 77 3.36 -16.46 0.10
CA ILE A 77 3.29 -16.38 1.57
C ILE A 77 1.90 -15.89 1.97
N PRO A 78 1.21 -16.57 2.90
CA PRO A 78 -0.10 -16.14 3.38
C PRO A 78 -0.06 -14.74 4.00
N CYS A 79 -1.15 -13.99 3.80
CA CYS A 79 -1.29 -12.69 4.45
C CYS A 79 -1.46 -12.85 5.96
N SER A 80 -0.74 -12.00 6.71
CA SER A 80 -0.78 -11.99 8.18
C SER A 80 -1.73 -10.94 8.76
N ASN A 81 -2.11 -9.93 7.97
CA ASN A 81 -2.99 -8.85 8.41
C ASN A 81 -4.26 -8.80 7.56
N GLU A 82 -5.32 -9.42 8.06
CA GLU A 82 -6.62 -9.50 7.38
C GLU A 82 -7.24 -8.09 7.20
N LEU A 83 -7.33 -7.31 8.27
CA LEU A 83 -8.01 -6.00 8.25
C LEU A 83 -7.29 -4.96 7.38
N MET A 84 -5.97 -4.83 7.50
CA MET A 84 -5.19 -3.75 6.85
C MET A 84 -4.65 -4.13 5.47
N LEU A 85 -4.66 -5.41 5.11
CA LEU A 85 -4.25 -5.89 3.79
C LEU A 85 -5.37 -6.63 3.07
N THR A 86 -5.78 -7.80 3.55
CA THR A 86 -6.73 -8.66 2.81
C THR A 86 -8.06 -7.94 2.52
N ASP A 87 -8.76 -7.49 3.56
CA ASP A 87 -10.07 -6.85 3.43
C ASP A 87 -9.99 -5.55 2.60
N ARG A 88 -8.90 -4.80 2.77
CA ARG A 88 -8.66 -3.55 2.04
C ARG A 88 -8.37 -3.82 0.56
N ASN A 89 -7.53 -4.80 0.26
CA ASN A 89 -7.23 -5.19 -1.12
C ASN A 89 -8.48 -5.71 -1.82
N ASP A 90 -9.30 -6.54 -1.18
CA ASP A 90 -10.55 -7.05 -1.73
C ASP A 90 -11.52 -5.92 -2.08
N LYS A 91 -11.69 -4.96 -1.16
CA LYS A 91 -12.51 -3.77 -1.40
C LYS A 91 -11.97 -2.93 -2.56
N TRP A 92 -10.65 -2.72 -2.61
CA TRP A 92 -10.02 -1.96 -3.69
C TRP A 92 -10.11 -2.66 -5.03
N MET A 93 -9.99 -3.99 -5.06
CA MET A 93 -10.03 -4.79 -6.28
C MET A 93 -11.37 -4.69 -6.99
N THR A 94 -12.46 -4.49 -6.24
CA THR A 94 -13.79 -4.20 -6.82
C THR A 94 -13.79 -2.90 -7.64
N LYS A 95 -13.12 -1.84 -7.15
CA LYS A 95 -12.99 -0.56 -7.88
C LYS A 95 -11.98 -0.68 -9.03
N ILE A 96 -10.84 -1.34 -8.78
CA ILE A 96 -9.76 -1.52 -9.75
C ILE A 96 -10.25 -2.31 -10.96
N SER A 97 -10.87 -3.48 -10.76
CA SER A 97 -11.37 -4.33 -11.84
C SER A 97 -12.39 -3.60 -12.72
N LYS A 98 -13.32 -2.85 -12.10
CA LYS A 98 -14.28 -2.02 -12.83
C LYS A 98 -13.58 -0.97 -13.70
N LEU A 99 -12.63 -0.23 -13.14
CA LEU A 99 -11.91 0.81 -13.89
C LEU A 99 -11.03 0.22 -15.00
N LEU A 100 -10.38 -0.91 -14.76
CA LEU A 100 -9.56 -1.62 -15.75
C LEU A 100 -10.39 -2.19 -16.90
N ALA A 101 -11.65 -2.56 -16.67
CA ALA A 101 -12.57 -2.99 -17.72
C ALA A 101 -12.98 -1.84 -18.65
N GLU A 102 -12.97 -0.60 -18.15
CA GLU A 102 -13.39 0.58 -18.89
C GLU A 102 -12.23 1.31 -19.57
N LYS A 103 -11.05 1.37 -18.93
CA LYS A 103 -9.91 2.16 -19.41
C LYS A 103 -8.55 1.70 -18.86
N ASN A 104 -7.50 2.12 -19.55
CA ASN A 104 -6.13 1.98 -19.05
C ASN A 104 -5.95 2.83 -17.77
N CYS A 105 -5.42 2.21 -16.73
CA CYS A 105 -5.25 2.84 -15.42
C CYS A 105 -3.78 2.82 -14.99
N PHE A 106 -3.31 3.92 -14.41
CA PHE A 106 -2.09 3.94 -13.60
C PHE A 106 -2.51 3.82 -12.13
N ILE A 107 -2.13 2.72 -11.49
CA ILE A 107 -2.52 2.39 -10.12
C ILE A 107 -1.31 2.61 -9.21
N ALA A 108 -1.43 3.52 -8.24
CA ALA A 108 -0.41 3.78 -7.25
C ALA A 108 -0.88 3.31 -5.87
N VAL A 109 -0.12 2.41 -5.25
CA VAL A 109 -0.39 1.83 -3.93
C VAL A 109 0.91 1.67 -3.14
N GLY A 110 0.80 1.55 -1.82
CA GLY A 110 1.95 1.19 -0.98
C GLY A 110 2.43 -0.23 -1.26
N LEU A 111 3.74 -0.47 -1.10
CA LEU A 111 4.38 -1.75 -1.39
C LEU A 111 3.66 -2.96 -0.79
N SER A 112 3.28 -2.90 0.49
CA SER A 112 2.66 -4.03 1.18
C SER A 112 1.38 -4.53 0.50
N HIS A 113 0.67 -3.67 -0.25
CA HIS A 113 -0.53 -4.07 -0.99
C HIS A 113 -0.23 -4.92 -2.24
N LEU A 114 1.03 -4.95 -2.69
CA LEU A 114 1.47 -5.77 -3.82
C LEU A 114 2.02 -7.14 -3.38
N MET A 115 2.24 -7.33 -2.08
CA MET A 115 2.92 -8.51 -1.53
C MET A 115 1.93 -9.59 -1.10
N TYR A 116 2.44 -10.81 -0.89
CA TYR A 116 1.71 -11.96 -0.31
C TYR A 116 0.56 -12.51 -1.17
N GLU A 117 -0.04 -13.62 -0.73
CA GLU A 117 -1.16 -14.28 -1.42
C GLU A 117 -2.36 -13.34 -1.67
N CYS A 118 -2.72 -12.48 -0.70
CA CYS A 118 -3.81 -11.50 -0.85
C CYS A 118 -3.40 -10.21 -1.59
N GLY A 119 -2.16 -10.12 -2.08
CA GLY A 119 -1.65 -8.93 -2.77
C GLY A 119 -2.36 -8.68 -4.09
N LEU A 120 -2.44 -7.40 -4.49
CA LEU A 120 -3.10 -6.99 -5.73
C LEU A 120 -2.48 -7.65 -6.97
N ILE A 121 -1.20 -8.01 -6.95
CA ILE A 121 -0.54 -8.74 -8.05
C ILE A 121 -1.20 -10.11 -8.25
N ASN A 122 -1.35 -10.89 -7.18
CA ASN A 122 -2.00 -12.21 -7.23
C ASN A 122 -3.47 -12.08 -7.61
N GLN A 123 -4.19 -11.15 -7.00
CA GLN A 123 -5.60 -10.92 -7.33
C GLN A 123 -5.81 -10.56 -8.81
N LEU A 124 -4.92 -9.75 -9.40
CA LEU A 124 -4.97 -9.47 -10.84
C LEU A 124 -4.70 -10.72 -11.68
N MET A 125 -3.71 -11.54 -11.31
CA MET A 125 -3.44 -12.80 -12.03
C MET A 125 -4.61 -13.78 -11.93
N GLU A 126 -5.26 -13.89 -10.77
CA GLU A 126 -6.45 -14.73 -10.55
C GLU A 126 -7.65 -14.26 -11.37
N LEU A 127 -7.80 -12.95 -11.59
CA LEU A 127 -8.78 -12.37 -12.50
C LEU A 127 -8.44 -12.58 -13.99
N GLY A 128 -7.33 -13.26 -14.30
CA GLY A 128 -6.91 -13.61 -15.65
C GLY A 128 -6.05 -12.55 -16.34
N TYR A 129 -5.57 -11.53 -15.62
CA TYR A 129 -4.64 -10.55 -16.19
C TYR A 129 -3.22 -11.12 -16.30
N THR A 130 -2.53 -10.75 -17.38
CA THR A 130 -1.08 -10.96 -17.47
C THR A 130 -0.35 -9.83 -16.77
N VAL A 131 0.39 -10.14 -15.71
CA VAL A 131 1.20 -9.16 -14.98
C VAL A 131 2.66 -9.28 -15.42
N THR A 132 3.18 -8.20 -16.01
CA THR A 132 4.56 -8.16 -16.53
C THR A 132 5.34 -7.04 -15.83
N PRO A 133 6.47 -7.35 -15.16
CA PRO A 133 7.31 -6.32 -14.56
C PRO A 133 7.95 -5.46 -15.65
N ILE A 134 7.88 -4.14 -15.47
CA ILE A 134 8.51 -3.18 -16.39
C ILE A 134 9.70 -2.54 -15.69
N LYS A 135 10.87 -2.61 -16.31
CA LYS A 135 12.05 -1.89 -15.83
C LYS A 135 11.87 -0.40 -16.12
N VAL A 136 11.67 0.39 -15.06
CA VAL A 136 11.64 1.85 -15.16
C VAL A 136 13.07 2.34 -15.40
N LYS A 137 13.26 3.19 -16.40
CA LYS A 137 14.56 3.80 -16.74
C LYS A 137 14.80 5.06 -15.92
#